data_AF-A0A1M5FBG9-F1
#
_entry.id   AF-A0A1M5FBG9-F1
#
_cell.length_a   1.000
_cell.length_b   1.000
_cell.length_c   1.000
_cell.angle_alpha   90.00
_cell.angle_beta   90.00
_cell.angle_gamma   90.00
#
_symmetry.space_group_name_H-M   'P 1'
#
loop_
_entity.id
_entity.type
_entity.pdbx_description
1 polymer ?
#
loop_
_entity_poly.entity_id
_entity_poly.type
_entity_poly.pdbx_seq_one_letter_code
_entity_poly.pdbx_strand_id
1 'polypeptide(L)'
;MKKFIYLLMLPMFVALVACGGKSGNADKSSNMALQDSVDVHGIQRMQTSKIEVDIKYKDKDYRSYVYRTPDESLPHVKNEMGDTYVDNKILVRLTRGGTTVFDKAFTKNDFSSIVDADFLSKSMLEGIVYDKTTPQGFVYAASVCYPQTDYYIPLSITITADGKMTVEKVDLLEEDYSEEIPKN
;
A
#
# COMPACT_ATOMS: atom_id res chain seq x y z
N MET A 1 -62.29 -22.47 69.34
CA MET A 1 -63.25 -21.91 68.37
C MET A 1 -62.73 -20.59 67.84
N LYS A 2 -63.01 -20.30 66.58
CA LYS A 2 -62.72 -19.10 65.76
C LYS A 2 -61.36 -19.08 65.04
N LYS A 3 -61.54 -19.08 63.72
CA LYS A 3 -60.61 -18.98 62.60
C LYS A 3 -60.24 -17.50 62.36
N PHE A 4 -59.24 -17.32 61.49
CA PHE A 4 -59.15 -16.34 60.38
C PHE A 4 -57.98 -15.33 60.49
N ILE A 5 -57.25 -14.86 59.47
CA ILE A 5 -56.90 -15.15 58.04
C ILE A 5 -55.63 -14.27 57.78
N TYR A 6 -54.92 -14.54 56.68
CA TYR A 6 -54.17 -13.62 55.77
C TYR A 6 -52.64 -13.81 55.80
N LEU A 7 -52.06 -14.48 54.79
CA LEU A 7 -51.77 -14.01 53.40
C LEU A 7 -50.54 -13.08 53.43
N LEU A 8 -49.34 -13.63 53.24
CA LEU A 8 -48.59 -13.71 51.97
C LEU A 8 -47.94 -12.37 51.58
N MET A 9 -46.60 -12.34 51.62
CA MET A 9 -45.71 -11.83 50.56
C MET A 9 -44.24 -12.01 50.99
N LEU A 10 -43.51 -12.83 50.24
CA LEU A 10 -42.06 -13.08 50.36
C LEU A 10 -41.32 -12.04 49.49
N PRO A 11 -40.21 -11.41 49.93
CA PRO A 11 -39.52 -10.43 49.12
C PRO A 11 -38.56 -11.11 48.14
N MET A 12 -38.71 -10.85 46.84
CA MET A 12 -37.72 -11.17 45.82
C MET A 12 -36.92 -9.91 45.51
N PHE A 13 -35.87 -9.66 46.30
CA PHE A 13 -34.83 -8.70 45.93
C PHE A 13 -33.72 -9.46 45.21
N VAL A 14 -33.66 -9.33 43.88
CA VAL A 14 -32.50 -9.75 43.09
C VAL A 14 -31.63 -8.52 42.90
N ALA A 15 -30.52 -8.44 43.62
CA ALA A 15 -29.45 -7.50 43.33
C ALA A 15 -28.53 -8.11 42.29
N LEU A 16 -28.60 -7.65 41.03
CA LEU A 16 -27.55 -7.88 40.06
C LEU A 16 -26.53 -6.75 40.19
N VAL A 17 -25.42 -7.05 40.85
CA VAL A 17 -24.19 -6.27 40.72
C VAL A 17 -23.29 -7.04 39.75
N ALA A 18 -23.17 -6.52 38.52
CA ALA A 18 -22.11 -6.90 37.60
C ALA A 18 -21.36 -5.62 37.22
N CYS A 19 -20.18 -5.49 37.80
CA CYS A 19 -19.22 -4.42 37.58
C CYS A 19 -18.73 -4.38 36.13
N GLY A 20 -18.37 -3.18 35.70
CA GLY A 20 -17.92 -2.84 34.35
C GLY A 20 -16.75 -3.69 33.83
N GLY A 21 -16.93 -4.15 32.59
CA GLY A 21 -15.88 -4.68 31.73
C GLY A 21 -15.40 -3.62 30.75
N LYS A 22 -14.25 -3.05 31.09
CA LYS A 22 -13.22 -2.37 30.28
C LYS A 22 -13.45 -2.37 28.75
N SER A 23 -13.59 -1.18 28.19
CA SER A 23 -13.38 -0.90 26.76
C SER A 23 -11.92 -1.15 26.41
N GLY A 24 -11.68 -2.02 25.44
CA GLY A 24 -10.34 -2.42 25.02
C GLY A 24 -10.33 -2.89 23.58
N ASN A 25 -9.88 -1.98 22.72
CA ASN A 25 -9.32 -2.16 21.39
C ASN A 25 -10.03 -3.12 20.43
N ALA A 26 -10.89 -2.57 19.58
CA ALA A 26 -11.21 -3.19 18.30
C ALA A 26 -10.04 -2.91 17.32
N ASP A 27 -8.99 -3.72 17.36
CA ASP A 27 -8.11 -3.88 16.19
C ASP A 27 -8.85 -4.75 15.17
N LYS A 28 -9.89 -4.18 14.55
CA LYS A 28 -10.38 -4.68 13.28
C LYS A 28 -9.51 -4.04 12.21
N SER A 29 -8.44 -4.72 11.84
CA SER A 29 -7.85 -4.58 10.50
C SER A 29 -8.92 -5.00 9.49
N SER A 30 -9.83 -4.07 9.23
CA SER A 30 -10.69 -4.14 8.07
C SER A 30 -9.77 -3.84 6.89
N ASN A 31 -9.43 -4.87 6.12
CA ASN A 31 -9.08 -4.72 4.71
C ASN A 31 -10.29 -4.13 3.98
N MET A 32 -10.63 -2.88 4.27
CA MET A 32 -11.45 -2.08 3.38
C MET A 32 -10.55 -1.88 2.17
N ALA A 33 -10.91 -2.50 1.04
CA ALA A 33 -10.39 -2.05 -0.24
C ALA A 33 -10.74 -0.57 -0.33
N LEU A 34 -9.75 0.27 -0.10
CA LEU A 34 -9.92 1.70 -0.15
C LEU A 34 -10.08 2.03 -1.63
N GLN A 35 -11.33 2.23 -2.02
CA GLN A 35 -11.71 2.41 -3.41
C GLN A 35 -11.16 3.75 -3.90
N ASP A 36 -10.59 3.73 -5.10
CA ASP A 36 -10.16 4.93 -5.80
C ASP A 36 -11.31 5.94 -5.88
N SER A 37 -11.01 7.21 -5.68
CA SER A 37 -12.03 8.27 -5.61
C SER A 37 -12.30 8.85 -6.99
N VAL A 38 -13.57 9.10 -7.30
CA VAL A 38 -14.00 9.80 -8.52
C VAL A 38 -14.64 11.13 -8.12
N ASP A 39 -14.21 12.23 -8.74
CA ASP A 39 -14.77 13.56 -8.45
C ASP A 39 -16.01 13.89 -9.30
N VAL A 40 -16.57 15.09 -9.06
CA VAL A 40 -17.76 15.62 -9.76
C VAL A 40 -17.54 15.81 -11.27
N HIS A 41 -16.30 15.78 -11.74
CA HIS A 41 -15.91 15.87 -13.14
C HIS A 41 -15.59 14.51 -13.76
N GLY A 42 -15.74 13.41 -13.01
CA GLY A 42 -15.43 12.05 -13.45
C GLY A 42 -13.94 11.73 -13.44
N ILE A 43 -13.10 12.57 -12.82
CA ILE A 43 -11.66 12.34 -12.74
C ILE A 43 -11.37 11.38 -11.58
N GLN A 44 -10.63 10.32 -11.89
CA GLN A 44 -10.31 9.22 -10.98
C GLN A 44 -8.93 9.44 -10.32
N ARG A 45 -8.82 9.09 -9.04
CA ARG A 45 -7.59 9.22 -8.25
C ARG A 45 -7.34 7.95 -7.47
N MET A 46 -6.10 7.48 -7.54
CA MET A 46 -5.67 6.39 -6.68
C MET A 46 -5.69 6.83 -5.21
N GLN A 47 -6.03 5.91 -4.33
CA GLN A 47 -5.97 6.20 -2.91
C GLN A 47 -4.53 6.47 -2.45
N THR A 48 -4.37 7.48 -1.58
CA THR A 48 -3.12 7.77 -0.88
C THR A 48 -2.68 6.57 -0.03
N SER A 49 -1.40 6.20 -0.10
CA SER A 49 -0.84 5.11 0.70
C SER A 49 0.44 5.55 1.41
N LYS A 50 0.68 5.01 2.61
CA LYS A 50 1.84 5.29 3.44
C LYS A 50 2.37 3.99 4.05
N ILE A 51 3.66 3.71 3.90
CA ILE A 51 4.32 2.54 4.45
C ILE A 51 5.64 2.98 5.11
N GLU A 52 5.91 2.49 6.32
CA GLU A 52 7.18 2.67 7.01
C GLU A 52 7.76 1.30 7.37
N VAL A 53 9.06 1.10 7.13
CA VAL A 53 9.76 -0.17 7.40
C VAL A 53 11.07 0.12 8.12
N ASP A 54 11.28 -0.51 9.27
CA ASP A 54 12.57 -0.55 9.96
C ASP A 54 13.45 -1.66 9.38
N ILE A 55 14.69 -1.30 9.01
CA ILE A 55 15.60 -2.17 8.25
C ILE A 55 16.96 -2.19 8.97
N LYS A 56 17.48 -3.38 9.28
CA LYS A 56 18.85 -3.55 9.75
C LYS A 56 19.76 -3.91 8.59
N TYR A 57 20.79 -3.09 8.34
CA TYR A 57 21.73 -3.29 7.22
C TYR A 57 23.15 -2.94 7.62
N LYS A 58 24.08 -3.92 7.52
CA LYS A 58 25.50 -3.77 7.91
C LYS A 58 25.65 -3.15 9.30
N ASP A 59 24.96 -3.73 10.29
CA ASP A 59 24.92 -3.32 11.71
C ASP A 59 24.44 -1.89 11.98
N LYS A 60 23.76 -1.26 11.01
CA LYS A 60 23.13 0.06 11.17
C LYS A 60 21.63 -0.06 10.99
N ASP A 61 20.90 0.73 11.78
CA ASP A 61 19.44 0.81 11.70
C ASP A 61 19.03 1.91 10.73
N TYR A 62 18.19 1.52 9.78
CA TYR A 62 17.59 2.38 8.76
C TYR A 62 16.08 2.38 8.91
N ARG A 63 15.44 3.45 8.44
CA ARG A 63 14.00 3.52 8.28
C ARG A 63 13.66 3.97 6.88
N SER A 64 12.92 3.14 6.18
CA SER A 64 12.29 3.47 4.90
C SER A 64 10.90 4.05 5.16
N TYR A 65 10.57 5.11 4.46
CA TYR A 65 9.27 5.76 4.41
C TYR A 65 8.88 5.90 2.95
N VAL A 66 7.73 5.35 2.58
CA VAL A 66 7.16 5.47 1.24
C VAL A 66 5.75 6.04 1.32
N TYR A 67 5.48 7.09 0.55
CA TYR A 67 4.21 7.79 0.57
C TYR A 67 3.75 8.15 -0.84
N ARG A 68 2.65 7.53 -1.28
CA ARG A 68 2.02 7.79 -2.58
C ARG A 68 0.86 8.75 -2.40
N THR A 69 0.81 9.76 -3.25
CA THR A 69 -0.33 10.68 -3.37
C THR A 69 -0.62 10.96 -4.84
N PRO A 70 -1.91 11.15 -5.22
CA PRO A 70 -2.25 11.78 -6.49
C PRO A 70 -1.60 13.16 -6.60
N ASP A 71 -1.11 13.53 -7.78
CA ASP A 71 -0.48 14.82 -8.04
C ASP A 71 -1.15 15.51 -9.24
N GLU A 72 -2.05 16.44 -8.93
CA GLU A 72 -2.84 17.23 -9.90
C GLU A 72 -1.99 18.12 -10.82
N SER A 73 -0.70 18.31 -10.49
CA SER A 73 0.20 19.09 -11.35
C SER A 73 0.76 18.28 -12.52
N LEU A 74 0.61 16.95 -12.48
CA LEU A 74 1.06 16.04 -13.54
C LEU A 74 0.03 15.94 -14.66
N PRO A 75 0.45 15.64 -15.91
CA PRO A 75 -0.47 15.36 -17.00
C PRO A 75 -1.40 14.20 -16.66
N HIS A 76 -2.70 14.41 -16.87
CA HIS A 76 -3.69 13.35 -16.66
C HIS A 76 -3.51 12.24 -17.69
N VAL A 77 -3.83 11.02 -17.26
CA VAL A 77 -3.77 9.82 -18.08
C VAL A 77 -5.17 9.46 -18.52
N LYS A 78 -5.34 9.06 -19.79
CA LYS A 78 -6.61 8.56 -20.31
C LYS A 78 -6.48 7.09 -20.67
N ASN A 79 -7.44 6.29 -20.24
CA ASN A 79 -7.55 4.90 -20.70
C ASN A 79 -8.26 4.83 -22.06
N GLU A 80 -8.38 3.62 -22.61
CA GLU A 80 -9.05 3.38 -23.90
C GLU A 80 -10.54 3.72 -23.90
N MET A 81 -11.19 3.67 -22.73
CA MET A 81 -12.60 4.02 -22.56
C MET A 81 -12.83 5.55 -22.46
N GLY A 82 -11.75 6.34 -22.39
CA GLY A 82 -11.81 7.80 -22.26
C GLY A 82 -11.87 8.31 -20.82
N ASP A 83 -11.84 7.43 -19.83
CA ASP A 83 -11.76 7.80 -18.41
C ASP A 83 -10.45 8.51 -18.13
N THR A 84 -10.50 9.54 -17.28
CA THR A 84 -9.35 10.39 -16.96
C THR A 84 -8.87 10.15 -15.54
N TYR A 85 -7.56 9.97 -15.38
CA TYR A 85 -6.90 9.66 -14.12
C TYR A 85 -5.83 10.70 -13.78
N VAL A 86 -5.72 11.04 -12.50
CA VAL A 86 -4.60 11.81 -11.96
C VAL A 86 -3.45 10.85 -11.68
N ASP A 87 -2.28 11.12 -12.26
CA ASP A 87 -1.07 10.34 -11.99
C ASP A 87 -0.57 10.58 -10.54
N ASN A 88 0.31 9.70 -10.06
CA ASN A 88 0.81 9.77 -8.71
C ASN A 88 2.24 10.30 -8.63
N LYS A 89 2.53 10.83 -7.45
CA LYS A 89 3.88 11.08 -6.96
C LYS A 89 4.13 10.20 -5.74
N ILE A 90 5.30 9.57 -5.69
CA ILE A 90 5.68 8.68 -4.59
C ILE A 90 6.95 9.17 -3.93
N LEU A 91 6.85 9.67 -2.70
CA LEU A 91 7.99 10.04 -1.88
C LEU A 91 8.63 8.79 -1.30
N VAL A 92 9.91 8.56 -1.61
CA VAL A 92 10.76 7.57 -0.94
C VAL A 92 11.79 8.32 -0.11
N ARG A 93 11.76 8.08 1.20
CA ARG A 93 12.75 8.60 2.14
C ARG A 93 13.40 7.44 2.87
N LEU A 94 14.72 7.38 2.82
CA LEU A 94 15.54 6.46 3.60
C LEU A 94 16.35 7.25 4.62
N THR A 95 16.21 6.90 5.89
CA THR A 95 16.98 7.50 6.98
C THR A 95 17.86 6.46 7.66
N ARG A 96 18.96 6.91 8.28
CA ARG A 96 19.89 6.10 9.07
C ARG A 96 20.18 6.82 10.37
N GLY A 97 19.81 6.21 11.51
CA GLY A 97 19.97 6.83 12.82
C GLY A 97 19.36 8.25 12.90
N GLY A 98 18.21 8.47 12.25
CA GLY A 98 17.52 9.77 12.20
C GLY A 98 18.05 10.77 11.15
N THR A 99 19.16 10.46 10.46
CA THR A 99 19.68 11.31 9.38
C THR A 99 19.20 10.82 8.01
N THR A 100 18.77 11.72 7.14
CA THR A 100 18.36 11.39 5.76
C THR A 100 19.56 10.93 4.93
N VAL A 101 19.44 9.74 4.32
CA VAL A 101 20.38 9.18 3.34
C VAL A 101 19.89 9.42 1.93
N PHE A 102 18.57 9.31 1.72
CA PHE A 102 17.92 9.52 0.44
C PHE A 102 16.54 10.12 0.65
N ASP A 103 16.17 11.08 -0.19
CA ASP A 103 14.86 11.74 -0.16
C ASP A 103 14.54 12.20 -1.59
N LYS A 104 13.63 11.48 -2.23
CA LYS A 104 13.19 11.80 -3.59
C LYS A 104 11.71 11.49 -3.73
N ALA A 105 11.01 12.40 -4.38
CA ALA A 105 9.67 12.13 -4.86
C ALA A 105 9.75 11.71 -6.33
N PHE A 106 9.29 10.49 -6.58
CA PHE A 106 9.24 9.85 -7.89
C PHE A 106 7.95 10.16 -8.62
N THR A 107 8.06 10.26 -9.93
CA THR A 107 6.97 10.22 -10.92
C THR A 107 7.30 9.12 -11.92
N LYS A 108 6.35 8.72 -12.77
CA LYS A 108 6.63 7.71 -13.82
C LYS A 108 7.78 8.13 -14.75
N ASN A 109 8.01 9.44 -14.92
CA ASN A 109 9.08 9.98 -15.77
C ASN A 109 10.49 9.67 -15.26
N ASP A 110 10.66 9.34 -13.98
CA ASP A 110 11.95 8.89 -13.44
C ASP A 110 12.40 7.54 -14.02
N PHE A 111 11.51 6.82 -14.71
CA PHE A 111 11.79 5.55 -15.38
C PHE A 111 11.85 5.66 -16.92
N SER A 112 11.77 6.88 -17.47
CA SER A 112 11.75 7.13 -18.92
C SER A 112 12.98 6.65 -19.69
N SER A 113 14.10 6.38 -19.00
CA SER A 113 15.30 5.81 -19.61
C SER A 113 15.22 4.30 -19.85
N ILE A 114 14.28 3.61 -19.19
CA ILE A 114 14.17 2.14 -19.18
C ILE A 114 12.76 1.63 -19.53
N VAL A 115 11.79 2.53 -19.69
CA VAL A 115 10.42 2.23 -20.10
C VAL A 115 10.11 2.94 -21.41
N ASP A 116 9.46 2.23 -22.33
CA ASP A 116 9.04 2.78 -23.62
C ASP A 116 8.12 4.00 -23.45
N ALA A 117 8.33 5.01 -24.29
CA ALA A 117 7.63 6.29 -24.17
C ALA A 117 6.13 6.20 -24.49
N ASP A 118 5.72 5.33 -25.42
CA ASP A 118 4.30 5.12 -25.75
C ASP A 118 3.59 4.49 -24.55
N PHE A 119 4.19 3.45 -23.96
CA PHE A 119 3.69 2.85 -22.73
C PHE A 119 3.60 3.89 -21.61
N LEU A 120 4.70 4.60 -21.34
CA LEU A 120 4.79 5.54 -20.21
C LEU A 120 3.80 6.70 -20.33
N SER A 121 3.49 7.14 -21.56
CA SER A 121 2.51 8.21 -21.79
C SER A 121 1.09 7.81 -21.36
N LYS A 122 0.75 6.52 -21.46
CA LYS A 122 -0.56 5.94 -21.15
C LYS A 122 -0.62 5.27 -19.78
N SER A 123 0.50 5.18 -19.07
CA SER A 123 0.59 4.52 -17.76
C SER A 123 0.48 5.51 -16.60
N MET A 124 0.30 5.00 -15.38
CA MET A 124 0.43 5.73 -14.12
C MET A 124 1.56 5.15 -13.28
N LEU A 125 2.16 5.95 -12.41
CA LEU A 125 3.02 5.44 -11.34
C LEU A 125 2.14 4.77 -10.29
N GLU A 126 2.18 3.45 -10.23
CA GLU A 126 1.28 2.67 -9.39
C GLU A 126 1.83 2.56 -7.96
N GLY A 127 3.04 2.06 -7.79
CA GLY A 127 3.55 1.74 -6.47
C GLY A 127 5.08 1.76 -6.40
N ILE A 128 5.58 2.02 -5.18
CA ILE A 128 6.94 1.71 -4.78
C ILE A 128 6.84 1.07 -3.40
N VAL A 129 7.51 -0.06 -3.20
CA VAL A 129 7.53 -0.78 -1.92
C VAL A 129 8.95 -1.25 -1.65
N TYR A 130 9.39 -1.15 -0.40
CA TYR A 130 10.65 -1.77 0.00
C TYR A 130 10.54 -3.30 -0.16
N ASP A 131 11.44 -3.89 -0.96
CA ASP A 131 11.51 -5.33 -1.20
C ASP A 131 12.47 -5.97 -0.21
N LYS A 132 13.77 -5.64 -0.34
CA LYS A 132 14.83 -6.29 0.43
C LYS A 132 16.11 -5.46 0.50
N THR A 133 17.08 -5.97 1.24
CA THR A 133 18.47 -5.49 1.16
C THR A 133 19.35 -6.49 0.43
N THR A 134 20.34 -5.95 -0.29
CA THR A 134 21.38 -6.69 -1.00
C THR A 134 22.76 -6.13 -0.62
N PRO A 135 23.88 -6.78 -0.99
CA PRO A 135 25.21 -6.21 -0.80
C PRO A 135 25.37 -4.81 -1.40
N GLN A 136 24.63 -4.50 -2.47
CA GLN A 136 24.60 -3.21 -3.17
C GLN A 136 23.81 -2.14 -2.41
N GLY A 137 22.67 -2.48 -1.81
CA GLY A 137 21.86 -1.50 -1.08
C GLY A 137 20.45 -1.96 -0.74
N PHE A 138 19.54 -0.99 -0.69
CA PHE A 138 18.12 -1.15 -0.40
C PHE A 138 17.37 -1.21 -1.72
N VAL A 139 16.74 -2.35 -1.98
CA VAL A 139 15.98 -2.60 -3.20
C VAL A 139 14.51 -2.31 -2.93
N TYR A 140 13.90 -1.55 -3.83
CA TYR A 140 12.49 -1.27 -3.86
C TYR A 140 11.91 -1.83 -5.16
N ALA A 141 10.82 -2.58 -5.04
CA ALA A 141 9.98 -2.91 -6.18
C ALA A 141 9.16 -1.67 -6.53
N ALA A 142 9.08 -1.34 -7.81
CA ALA A 142 8.26 -0.26 -8.33
C ALA A 142 7.45 -0.77 -9.53
N SER A 143 6.32 -0.12 -9.81
CA SER A 143 5.50 -0.46 -10.97
C SER A 143 4.87 0.77 -11.61
N VAL A 144 4.77 0.70 -12.93
CA VAL A 144 3.91 1.59 -13.73
C VAL A 144 2.87 0.73 -14.43
N CYS A 145 1.61 1.13 -14.42
CA CYS A 145 0.49 0.32 -14.92
C CYS A 145 -0.43 1.10 -15.85
N TYR A 146 -1.18 0.38 -16.69
CA TYR A 146 -2.33 0.96 -17.37
C TYR A 146 -3.54 0.99 -16.43
N PRO A 147 -4.22 2.14 -16.27
CA PRO A 147 -5.38 2.25 -15.39
C PRO A 147 -6.48 1.23 -15.76
N GLN A 148 -7.16 0.67 -14.75
CA GLN A 148 -8.22 -0.34 -14.88
C GLN A 148 -7.81 -1.67 -15.55
N THR A 149 -6.51 -1.95 -15.67
CA THR A 149 -6.03 -3.23 -16.19
C THR A 149 -5.05 -3.86 -15.20
N ASP A 150 -4.82 -5.17 -15.34
CA ASP A 150 -3.76 -5.87 -14.61
C ASP A 150 -2.39 -5.75 -15.31
N TYR A 151 -2.28 -4.95 -16.37
CA TYR A 151 -1.04 -4.80 -17.14
C TYR A 151 -0.12 -3.75 -16.50
N TYR A 152 1.02 -4.20 -15.98
CA TYR A 152 2.05 -3.36 -15.39
C TYR A 152 3.45 -3.77 -15.85
N ILE A 153 4.38 -2.82 -15.80
CA ILE A 153 5.80 -3.07 -15.98
C ILE A 153 6.47 -3.06 -14.60
N PRO A 154 7.04 -4.18 -14.14
CA PRO A 154 7.81 -4.21 -12.90
C PRO A 154 9.18 -3.56 -13.09
N LEU A 155 9.55 -2.78 -12.09
CA LEU A 155 10.74 -1.97 -12.03
C LEU A 155 11.42 -2.21 -10.68
N SER A 156 12.72 -1.95 -10.63
CA SER A 156 13.54 -2.03 -9.43
C SER A 156 14.25 -0.70 -9.23
N ILE A 157 14.27 -0.21 -7.99
CA ILE A 157 15.08 0.93 -7.56
C ILE A 157 16.06 0.42 -6.53
N THR A 158 17.36 0.62 -6.75
CA THR A 158 18.38 0.33 -5.74
C THR A 158 18.95 1.62 -5.19
N ILE A 159 18.88 1.79 -3.88
CA ILE A 159 19.47 2.92 -3.16
C ILE A 159 20.65 2.40 -2.33
N THR A 160 21.84 2.95 -2.53
CA THR A 160 23.04 2.58 -1.77
C THR A 160 23.08 3.26 -0.40
N ALA A 161 23.94 2.79 0.51
CA ALA A 161 24.08 3.37 1.86
C ALA A 161 24.67 4.81 1.88
N ASP A 162 25.22 5.28 0.76
CA ASP A 162 25.65 6.66 0.51
C ASP A 162 24.63 7.48 -0.31
N GLY A 163 23.44 6.92 -0.56
CA GLY A 163 22.31 7.65 -1.17
C GLY A 163 22.34 7.72 -2.70
N LYS A 164 23.19 6.95 -3.38
CA LYS A 164 23.13 6.82 -4.85
C LYS A 164 21.97 5.92 -5.24
N MET A 165 21.34 6.24 -6.36
CA MET A 165 20.16 5.56 -6.86
C MET A 165 20.42 5.01 -8.26
N THR A 166 19.98 3.78 -8.51
CA THR A 166 19.86 3.20 -9.85
C THR A 166 18.44 2.67 -10.05
N VAL A 167 18.02 2.58 -11.32
CA VAL A 167 16.73 2.01 -11.72
C VAL A 167 16.94 0.95 -12.80
N GLU A 168 16.18 -0.12 -12.73
CA GLU A 168 16.27 -1.26 -13.64
C GLU A 168 14.87 -1.77 -13.98
N LYS A 169 14.69 -2.27 -15.20
CA LYS A 169 13.49 -3.02 -15.58
C LYS A 169 13.65 -4.46 -15.08
N VAL A 170 12.60 -5.02 -14.49
CA VAL A 170 12.61 -6.41 -14.03
C VAL A 170 12.04 -7.27 -15.14
N ASP A 171 12.85 -8.18 -15.68
CA ASP A 171 12.36 -9.15 -16.65
C ASP A 171 11.52 -10.21 -15.93
N LEU A 172 10.23 -10.27 -16.26
CA LEU A 172 9.38 -11.38 -15.89
C LEU A 172 9.80 -12.57 -16.76
N LEU A 173 10.58 -13.49 -16.21
CA LEU A 173 10.76 -14.79 -16.86
C LEU A 173 9.39 -15.46 -16.87
N GLU A 174 8.88 -15.76 -18.07
CA GLU A 174 7.67 -16.57 -18.21
C GLU A 174 7.92 -17.92 -17.50
N GLU A 175 7.10 -18.23 -16.49
CA GLU A 175 7.06 -19.59 -15.97
C GLU A 175 6.56 -20.48 -17.10
N ASP A 176 7.47 -21.28 -17.67
CA ASP A 176 7.20 -22.22 -18.74
C ASP A 176 6.22 -23.28 -18.18
N TYR A 177 4.91 -23.04 -18.35
CA TYR A 177 3.87 -24.02 -18.06
C TYR A 177 3.97 -25.13 -19.11
N SER A 178 4.97 -25.99 -18.99
CA SER A 178 4.97 -27.26 -19.72
C SER A 178 3.84 -28.11 -19.15
N GLU A 179 2.67 -28.07 -19.81
CA GLU A 179 1.63 -29.08 -19.61
C GLU A 179 2.24 -30.44 -19.97
N GLU A 180 2.65 -31.22 -18.95
CA GLU A 180 2.85 -32.65 -19.13
C GLU A 180 1.48 -33.27 -19.42
N ILE A 181 1.15 -33.37 -20.71
CA ILE A 181 0.03 -34.20 -21.16
C ILE A 181 0.37 -35.64 -20.76
N PRO A 182 -0.41 -36.28 -19.86
CA PRO A 182 -0.17 -37.66 -19.51
C PRO A 182 -0.41 -38.52 -20.76
N LYS A 183 0.63 -39.24 -21.19
CA LYS A 183 0.53 -40.24 -22.25
C LYS A 183 -0.27 -41.43 -21.68
N ASN A 184 -1.45 -41.67 -22.26
CA ASN A 184 -2.19 -42.93 -22.09
C ASN A 184 -1.41 -44.11 -22.65
#